data_AF-A0A2P9EGV3-F1
#
_entry.id   AF-A0A2P9EGV3-F1
#
_cell.length_a   1.000
_cell.length_b   1.000
_cell.length_c   1.000
_cell.angle_alpha   90.00
_cell.angle_beta   90.00
_cell.angle_gamma   90.00
#
_symmetry.space_group_name_H-M   'P 1'
#
loop_
_entity.id
_entity.type
_entity.pdbx_description
1 polymer ?
#
loop_
_entity_poly.entity_id
_entity_poly.type
_entity_poly.pdbx_seq_one_letter_code
_entity_poly.pdbx_strand_id
1 'polypeptide(L)'
;MGAVFFLVKLTIAIVIVCAILSPILISPHNKLSTLFWKIPNAFWIFLICIYFAIAMAVLIESSEQTRIRRQQYFQQYEVPNETHKNVVIENSIKSQLI
;
A
#
# COMPACT_ATOMS: atom_id res chain seq x y z
N MET A 1 -5.95 -5.03 2.44
CA MET A 1 -5.24 -4.46 3.63
C MET A 1 -4.01 -5.28 4.05
N GLY A 2 -3.93 -6.58 3.73
CA GLY A 2 -2.80 -7.45 4.12
C GLY A 2 -1.46 -7.17 3.40
N ALA A 3 -1.48 -6.90 2.10
CA ALA A 3 -0.25 -6.78 1.30
C ALA A 3 0.59 -5.53 1.63
N VAL A 4 -0.03 -4.35 1.79
CA VAL A 4 0.68 -3.12 2.19
C VAL A 4 1.23 -3.21 3.60
N PHE A 5 0.45 -3.79 4.52
CA PHE A 5 0.90 -4.01 5.89
C PHE A 5 2.08 -4.99 5.97
N PHE A 6 2.07 -6.02 5.12
CA PHE A 6 3.21 -6.92 4.94
C PHE A 6 4.44 -6.18 4.39
N LEU A 7 4.26 -5.35 3.36
CA LEU A 7 5.36 -4.55 2.78
C LEU A 7 6.03 -3.66 3.84
N VAL A 8 5.23 -2.95 4.65
CA VAL A 8 5.74 -2.08 5.72
C VAL A 8 6.55 -2.88 6.74
N LYS A 9 6.04 -4.04 7.19
CA LYS A 9 6.79 -4.91 8.11
C LYS A 9 8.09 -5.42 7.50
N LEU A 10 8.05 -5.80 6.23
CA LEU A 10 9.23 -6.24 5.49
C LEU A 10 10.27 -5.12 5.38
N THR A 11 9.86 -3.89 5.06
CA THR A 11 10.75 -2.71 5.02
C THR A 11 11.42 -2.49 6.38
N ILE A 12 10.63 -2.50 7.46
CA ILE A 12 11.15 -2.29 8.81
C ILE A 12 12.15 -3.39 9.19
N ALA A 13 11.84 -4.65 8.87
CA ALA A 13 12.74 -5.77 9.11
C ALA A 13 14.07 -5.61 8.35
N ILE A 14 14.02 -5.24 7.06
CA ILE A 14 15.22 -4.99 6.25
C ILE A 14 16.06 -3.87 6.86
N VAL A 15 15.43 -2.76 7.27
CA VAL A 15 16.14 -1.62 7.88
C VAL A 15 16.84 -2.03 9.18
N ILE A 16 16.17 -2.79 10.04
CA ILE A 16 16.75 -3.28 11.31
C ILE A 16 17.95 -4.20 11.02
N VAL A 17 17.80 -5.14 10.10
CA VAL A 17 18.90 -6.05 9.70
C VAL A 17 20.08 -5.23 9.16
N CYS A 18 19.83 -4.29 8.25
CA CYS A 18 20.86 -3.40 7.71
C CYS A 18 21.55 -2.58 8.81
N ALA A 19 20.82 -2.04 9.78
CA ALA A 19 21.38 -1.25 10.87
C ALA A 19 22.34 -2.05 11.76
N ILE A 20 22.05 -3.34 12.00
CA ILE A 20 22.90 -4.25 12.77
C ILE A 20 24.09 -4.71 11.92
N LEU A 21 23.89 -5.00 10.62
CA LEU A 21 24.95 -5.47 9.73
C LEU A 21 25.94 -4.36 9.36
N SER A 22 25.48 -3.11 9.25
CA SER A 22 26.31 -1.96 8.83
C SER A 22 27.62 -1.79 9.62
N PRO A 23 27.63 -1.77 10.97
CA PRO A 23 28.89 -1.64 11.72
C PRO A 23 29.83 -2.84 11.51
N ILE A 24 29.29 -4.03 11.27
CA ILE A 24 30.08 -5.26 11.00
C ILE A 24 30.68 -5.25 9.59
N LEU A 25 29.96 -4.66 8.63
CA LEU A 25 30.35 -4.54 7.22
C LEU A 25 31.30 -3.36 6.95
N ILE A 26 31.27 -2.32 7.78
CA ILE A 26 32.18 -1.17 7.69
C ILE A 26 33.60 -1.53 8.14
N SER A 27 33.76 -2.53 9.03
CA SER A 27 35.07 -2.97 9.49
C SER A 27 35.84 -3.69 8.37
N PRO A 28 36.94 -3.13 7.85
CA PRO A 28 37.68 -3.71 6.71
C PRO A 28 38.47 -4.97 7.12
N HIS A 29 38.65 -5.20 8.42
CA HIS A 29 39.38 -6.36 8.96
C HIS A 29 38.53 -7.64 9.03
N ASN A 30 37.23 -7.54 8.74
CA ASN A 30 36.32 -8.67 8.76
C ASN A 30 36.29 -9.39 7.41
N LYS A 31 36.55 -10.70 7.40
CA LYS A 31 36.46 -11.56 6.21
C LYS A 31 35.05 -11.55 5.57
N LEU A 32 34.00 -11.35 6.36
CA LEU A 32 32.64 -11.19 5.87
C LEU A 32 32.44 -9.87 5.14
N SER A 33 33.02 -8.77 5.64
CA SER A 33 32.97 -7.45 4.99
C SER A 33 33.64 -7.49 3.62
N THR A 34 34.84 -8.07 3.55
CA THR A 34 35.57 -8.16 2.28
C THR A 34 34.85 -9.01 1.23
N LEU A 35 34.19 -10.10 1.64
CA LEU A 35 33.33 -10.90 0.76
C LEU A 35 32.08 -10.13 0.32
N PHE A 36 31.47 -9.37 1.22
CA PHE A 36 30.26 -8.59 0.93
C PHE A 36 30.53 -7.49 -0.10
N TRP A 37 31.63 -6.74 0.05
CA TRP A 37 32.03 -5.69 -0.90
C TRP A 37 32.59 -6.23 -2.22
N LYS A 38 32.92 -7.53 -2.30
CA LYS A 38 33.34 -8.19 -3.55
C LYS A 38 32.17 -8.50 -4.47
N ILE A 39 30.93 -8.43 -3.96
CA ILE A 39 29.72 -8.60 -4.75
C ILE A 39 29.60 -7.44 -5.76
N PRO A 40 29.38 -7.73 -7.06
CA PRO A 40 29.27 -6.67 -8.07
C PRO A 40 28.15 -5.68 -7.76
N ASN A 41 28.41 -4.39 -7.98
CA ASN A 41 27.42 -3.32 -7.79
C ASN A 41 26.11 -3.57 -8.56
N ALA A 42 26.18 -4.20 -9.72
CA ALA A 42 25.01 -4.58 -10.52
C ALA A 42 24.04 -5.52 -9.76
N PHE A 43 24.56 -6.40 -8.89
CA PHE A 43 23.73 -7.28 -8.09
C PHE A 43 22.94 -6.52 -7.01
N TRP A 44 23.58 -5.53 -6.37
CA TRP A 44 22.90 -4.65 -5.40
C TRP A 44 21.79 -3.83 -6.07
N ILE A 45 22.07 -3.28 -7.26
CA ILE A 45 21.07 -2.55 -8.06
C ILE A 45 19.90 -3.48 -8.41
N PHE A 46 20.18 -4.71 -8.85
CA PHE A 46 19.16 -5.69 -9.18
C PHE A 46 18.23 -6.02 -7.99
N LEU A 47 18.79 -6.19 -6.79
CA LEU A 47 17.99 -6.41 -5.57
C LEU A 47 17.07 -5.23 -5.27
N ILE A 48 17.56 -4.00 -5.39
CA ILE A 48 16.76 -2.78 -5.19
C ILE A 48 15.65 -2.71 -6.24
N CYS A 49 15.94 -3.03 -7.51
CA CYS A 49 14.96 -3.04 -8.59
C CYS A 49 13.84 -4.08 -8.35
N ILE A 50 14.17 -5.30 -7.93
CA ILE A 50 13.16 -6.32 -7.60
C ILE A 50 12.29 -5.85 -6.44
N TYR A 51 12.90 -5.35 -5.37
CA TYR A 51 12.16 -4.86 -4.22
C TYR A 51 11.19 -3.73 -4.61
N PHE A 52 11.65 -2.80 -5.45
CA PHE A 52 10.82 -1.73 -5.96
C PHE A 52 9.67 -2.24 -6.84
N ALA A 53 9.93 -3.21 -7.71
CA ALA A 53 8.88 -3.82 -8.54
C ALA A 53 7.78 -4.49 -7.69
N ILE A 54 8.18 -5.21 -6.63
CA ILE A 54 7.24 -5.83 -5.68
C ILE A 54 6.45 -4.74 -4.92
N ALA A 55 7.13 -3.70 -4.45
CA ALA A 55 6.48 -2.58 -3.76
C ALA A 55 5.43 -1.90 -4.65
N MET A 56 5.76 -1.61 -5.90
CA MET A 56 4.83 -1.01 -6.87
C MET A 56 3.64 -1.94 -7.17
N ALA A 57 3.86 -3.23 -7.35
CA ALA A 57 2.79 -4.20 -7.57
C ALA A 57 1.80 -4.24 -6.39
N VAL A 58 2.32 -4.29 -5.16
CA VAL A 58 1.51 -4.26 -3.93
C VAL A 58 0.75 -2.94 -3.77
N LEU A 59 1.37 -1.81 -4.14
CA LEU A 59 0.72 -0.50 -4.10
C LEU A 59 -0.40 -0.40 -5.13
N ILE A 60 -0.21 -0.93 -6.34
CA ILE A 60 -1.24 -0.97 -7.39
C ILE A 60 -2.43 -1.78 -6.91
N GLU A 61 -2.22 -3.01 -6.43
CA GLU A 61 -3.29 -3.89 -5.93
C GLU A 61 -4.06 -3.22 -4.78
N SER A 62 -3.35 -2.57 -3.85
CA SER A 62 -3.99 -1.80 -2.78
C SER A 62 -4.77 -0.59 -3.28
N SER A 63 -4.27 0.09 -4.32
CA SER A 63 -4.95 1.24 -4.91
C SER A 63 -6.27 0.83 -5.58
N GLU A 64 -6.29 -0.30 -6.28
CA GLU A 64 -7.48 -0.86 -6.90
C GLU A 64 -8.51 -1.28 -5.85
N GLN A 65 -8.06 -1.98 -4.80
CA GLN A 65 -8.91 -2.35 -3.67
C GLN A 65 -9.49 -1.13 -2.93
N THR A 66 -8.75 -0.01 -2.91
CA THR A 66 -9.21 1.26 -2.32
C THR A 66 -10.20 1.96 -3.23
N ARG A 67 -10.00 1.92 -4.55
CA ARG A 67 -10.91 2.48 -5.55
C ARG A 67 -12.25 1.78 -5.53
N ILE A 68 -12.27 0.45 -5.48
CA ILE A 68 -13.50 -0.37 -5.39
C ILE A 68 -14.28 -0.02 -4.12
N ARG A 69 -13.61 0.02 -2.97
CA ARG A 69 -14.27 0.42 -1.71
C ARG A 69 -14.86 1.82 -1.77
N ARG A 70 -14.16 2.79 -2.36
CA ARG A 70 -14.72 4.15 -2.55
C ARG A 70 -15.98 4.12 -3.42
N GLN A 71 -15.97 3.39 -4.54
CA GLN A 71 -17.15 3.27 -5.40
C GLN A 71 -18.34 2.63 -4.66
N GLN A 72 -18.09 1.62 -3.84
CA GLN A 72 -19.13 1.00 -2.99
C GLN A 72 -19.69 2.00 -1.97
N TYR A 73 -18.84 2.81 -1.33
CA TYR A 73 -19.33 3.88 -0.44
C TYR A 73 -20.19 4.90 -1.20
N PHE A 74 -19.74 5.37 -2.37
CA PHE A 74 -20.53 6.33 -3.15
C PHE A 74 -21.90 5.77 -3.53
N GLN A 75 -21.97 4.54 -4.05
CA GLN A 75 -23.26 3.92 -4.37
C GLN A 75 -24.13 3.70 -3.13
N GLN A 76 -23.55 3.33 -1.99
CA GLN A 76 -24.30 3.14 -0.75
C GLN A 76 -24.84 4.43 -0.16
N TYR A 77 -24.27 5.61 -0.45
CA TYR A 77 -24.80 6.89 0.05
C TYR A 77 -25.67 7.62 -0.98
N GLU A 78 -25.39 7.46 -2.26
CA GLU A 78 -26.13 8.11 -3.34
C GLU A 78 -27.53 7.46 -3.51
N VAL A 79 -27.62 6.13 -3.46
CA VAL A 79 -28.90 5.40 -3.58
C VAL A 79 -29.91 5.74 -2.47
N PRO A 80 -29.60 5.69 -1.16
CA PRO A 80 -30.53 6.05 -0.10
C PRO A 80 -30.85 7.56 -0.06
N ASN A 81 -29.94 8.42 -0.51
CA ASN A 81 -30.20 9.85 -0.59
C ASN A 81 -31.22 10.18 -1.70
N GLU A 82 -31.12 9.53 -2.85
CA GLU A 82 -32.13 9.66 -3.91
C GLU A 82 -33.48 9.06 -3.50
N THR A 83 -33.50 7.89 -2.86
CA THR A 83 -34.77 7.31 -2.38
C THR A 83 -35.43 8.18 -1.31
N HIS A 84 -34.64 8.74 -0.38
CA HIS A 84 -35.17 9.65 0.63
C HIS A 84 -35.74 10.93 0.00
N LYS A 85 -35.02 11.56 -0.95
CA LYS A 85 -35.51 12.73 -1.67
C LYS A 85 -36.80 12.43 -2.44
N ASN A 86 -36.86 11.29 -3.12
CA ASN A 86 -38.03 10.94 -3.93
C ASN A 86 -39.28 10.72 -3.04
N VAL A 87 -39.12 10.06 -1.89
CA VAL A 87 -40.18 9.89 -0.88
C VAL A 87 -40.63 11.24 -0.29
N VAL A 88 -39.70 12.15 -0.02
CA VAL A 88 -40.03 13.49 0.49
C VAL A 88 -40.82 14.31 -0.54
N ILE A 89 -40.44 14.24 -1.81
CA ILE A 89 -41.15 14.91 -2.91
C ILE A 89 -42.55 14.32 -3.09
N GLU A 90 -42.68 12.99 -3.10
CA GLU A 90 -43.97 12.30 -3.24
C GLU A 90 -44.94 12.69 -2.11
N ASN A 91 -44.47 12.68 -0.85
CA ASN A 91 -45.28 13.10 0.29
C ASN A 91 -45.66 14.58 0.25
N SER A 92 -44.78 15.45 -0.23
CA SER A 92 -45.07 16.87 -0.40
C SER A 92 -46.17 17.11 -1.44
N ILE A 93 -46.09 16.44 -2.59
CA ILE A 93 -47.12 16.51 -3.64
C ILE A 93 -48.46 15.99 -3.12
N LYS A 94 -48.46 14.86 -2.40
CA LYS A 94 -49.67 14.26 -1.84
C LYS A 94 -50.33 15.16 -0.78
N SER A 95 -49.54 15.89 0.00
CA SER A 95 -50.03 16.83 1.02
C SER A 95 -50.60 18.13 0.43
N GLN A 96 -50.23 18.52 -0.79
CA GLN A 96 -50.77 19.70 -1.46
C GLN A 96 -52.06 19.42 -2.24
N LEU A 97 -52.35 18.14 -2.51
CA LEU A 97 -53.53 17.71 -3.27
C LEU A 97 -54.76 17.41 -2.39
N ILE A 98 -54.60 17.47 -1.06
CA ILE A 98 -55.66 17.28 -0.04
C ILE A 98 -55.99 18.65 0.55
#